data_AF-E2GDK8-F1
#
_entry.id   AF-E2GDK8-F1
#
_cell.length_a   1.000
_cell.length_b   1.000
_cell.length_c   1.000
_cell.angle_alpha   90.00
_cell.angle_beta   90.00
_cell.angle_gamma   90.00
#
_symmetry.space_group_name_H-M   'P 1'
#
loop_
_entity.id
_entity.type
_entity.pdbx_description
1 polymer ?
#
loop_
_entity_poly.entity_id
_entity_poly.type
_entity_poly.pdbx_seq_one_letter_code
_entity_poly.pdbx_strand_id
1 'polypeptide(L)' 'EQDRLMPIANVIRIMRKILPPHAKISDDSKETIQECVSEFISFVTGEANDRCHREQR' A
#
# COMPACT_ATOMS: atom_id res chain seq x y z
N GLU A 1 9.78 3.72 -11.13
CA GLU A 1 9.60 3.33 -9.71
C GLU A 1 8.33 3.95 -9.12
N GLN A 2 8.17 5.27 -9.21
CA GLN A 2 6.96 5.98 -8.76
C GLN A 2 5.64 5.49 -9.36
N ASP A 3 5.60 5.05 -10.63
CA ASP A 3 4.37 4.51 -11.25
C ASP A 3 3.84 3.24 -10.56
N ARG A 4 4.67 2.56 -9.77
CA ARG A 4 4.26 1.36 -9.01
C ARG A 4 3.80 1.68 -7.59
N LEU A 5 4.05 2.90 -7.11
CA LEU A 5 3.69 3.33 -5.77
C LEU A 5 2.34 4.04 -5.76
N MET A 6 1.57 3.80 -4.70
CA MET A 6 0.37 4.58 -4.45
C MET A 6 0.72 6.05 -4.18
N PRO A 7 -0.10 7.03 -4.58
CA PRO A 7 0.15 8.43 -4.26
C PRO A 7 0.27 8.66 -2.75
N ILE A 8 1.41 9.21 -2.30
CA ILE A 8 1.74 9.37 -0.88
C ILE A 8 0.67 10.14 -0.09
N ALA A 9 0.04 11.14 -0.71
CA ALA A 9 -1.05 11.91 -0.11
C ALA A 9 -2.27 11.04 0.27
N ASN A 10 -2.58 10.02 -0.54
CA ASN A 10 -3.65 9.08 -0.24
C ASN A 10 -3.29 8.16 0.92
N VAL A 11 -2.04 7.69 0.97
CA VAL A 11 -1.51 6.87 2.07
C VAL A 11 -1.58 7.65 3.38
N ILE A 12 -1.04 8.88 3.41
CA ILE A 12 -1.07 9.76 4.59
C ILE A 12 -2.50 10.01 5.06
N ARG A 13 -3.43 10.30 4.13
CA ARG A 13 -4.84 10.53 4.47
C ARG A 13 -5.48 9.33 5.16
N ILE A 14 -5.15 8.10 4.76
CA ILE A 14 -5.65 6.87 5.40
C ILE A 14 -4.98 6.67 6.76
N MET A 15 -3.64 6.79 6.84
CA MET A 15 -2.90 6.69 8.11
C MET A 15 -3.45 7.67 9.16
N ARG A 16 -3.82 8.89 8.76
CA ARG A 16 -4.39 9.90 9.64
C ARG A 16 -5.76 9.54 10.21
N LYS A 17 -6.58 8.76 9.50
CA LYS A 17 -7.93 8.39 9.95
C LYS A 17 -7.93 7.49 11.18
N ILE A 18 -6.86 6.72 11.40
CA ILE A 18 -6.75 5.78 12.53
C ILE A 18 -5.99 6.36 13.73
N LEU A 19 -5.41 7.56 13.58
CA LEU A 19 -4.61 8.21 14.62
C LEU A 19 -5.38 9.36 15.28
N PRO A 20 -5.02 9.72 16.52
CA PRO A 20 -5.54 10.93 17.16
C PRO A 20 -5.22 12.20 16.33
N PRO A 21 -6.06 13.26 16.40
CA PRO A 21 -5.91 14.46 15.58
C PRO A 21 -4.53 15.13 15.65
N HIS A 22 -3.88 15.09 16.82
CA HIS A 22 -2.61 15.75 17.08
C HIS A 22 -1.38 14.85 16.90
N ALA A 23 -1.57 13.59 16.51
CA ALA A 23 -0.45 12.69 16.28
C ALA A 23 0.49 13.24 15.19
N LYS A 24 1.78 12.93 15.25
CA LYS A 24 2.73 13.21 14.16
C LYS A 24 3.10 11.88 13.51
N ILE A 25 3.34 11.91 12.21
CA ILE A 25 3.81 10.76 11.43
C ILE A 25 5.16 11.19 10.85
N SER A 26 6.23 10.45 11.13
CA SER A 26 7.55 10.72 10.56
C SER A 26 7.54 10.51 9.05
N ASP A 27 8.48 11.13 8.33
CA ASP A 27 8.58 10.95 6.88
C ASP A 27 8.93 9.50 6.54
N ASP A 28 9.87 8.89 7.25
CA ASP A 28 10.21 7.46 7.14
C ASP A 28 8.99 6.54 7.29
N SER A 29 8.07 6.87 8.20
CA SER A 29 6.84 6.06 8.38
C SER A 29 5.91 6.17 7.18
N LYS A 30 5.85 7.33 6.52
CA LYS A 30 5.00 7.53 5.34
C LYS A 30 5.56 6.75 4.15
N GLU A 31 6.88 6.81 3.94
CA GLU A 31 7.58 6.07 2.89
C GLU A 31 7.47 4.56 3.13
N THR A 32 7.79 4.08 4.34
CA THR A 32 7.68 2.66 4.71
C THR A 32 6.28 2.11 4.43
N ILE A 33 5.22 2.82 4.85
CA ILE A 33 3.85 2.36 4.62
C ILE A 33 3.45 2.46 3.14
N GLN A 34 3.95 3.44 2.40
CA GLN A 34 3.73 3.54 0.95
C GLN A 34 4.32 2.34 0.21
N GLU A 35 5.54 1.94 0.56
CA GLU A 35 6.18 0.75 0.01
C GLU A 35 5.41 -0.52 0.42
N CYS A 36 5.13 -0.69 1.72
CA CYS A 36 4.41 -1.87 2.22
C CYS A 36 3.02 -2.04 1.59
N VAL A 37 2.24 -0.97 1.42
CA VAL A 37 0.90 -1.08 0.82
C VAL A 37 0.97 -1.40 -0.67
N SER A 38 1.99 -0.89 -1.37
CA SER A 38 2.19 -1.18 -2.79
C SER A 38 2.61 -2.64 -2.98
N GLU A 39 3.54 -3.13 -2.15
CA GLU A 39 3.94 -4.53 -2.12
C GLU A 39 2.79 -5.45 -1.73
N PHE A 40 1.96 -5.07 -0.77
CA PHE A 40 0.78 -5.85 -0.37
C PHE A 40 -0.19 -6.05 -1.54
N ILE A 41 -0.45 -5.00 -2.34
CA ILE A 41 -1.29 -5.10 -3.54
C ILE A 41 -0.65 -6.06 -4.54
N SER A 42 0.65 -5.92 -4.81
CA SER A 42 1.39 -6.80 -5.72
C SER A 42 1.37 -8.26 -5.27
N PHE A 43 1.57 -8.51 -3.98
CA PHE A 43 1.55 -9.85 -3.39
C PHE A 43 0.18 -10.52 -3.55
N VAL A 44 -0.89 -9.85 -3.07
CA VAL A 44 -2.25 -10.40 -3.14
C VAL A 44 -2.69 -10.61 -4.58
N THR A 45 -2.38 -9.65 -5.47
CA THR A 45 -2.74 -9.76 -6.89
C THR A 45 -1.93 -10.86 -7.59
N GLY A 46 -0.66 -11.03 -7.24
CA GLY A 46 0.20 -12.10 -7.74
C GLY A 46 -0.37 -13.48 -7.42
N GLU A 47 -0.68 -13.74 -6.14
CA GLU A 47 -1.28 -15.01 -5.70
C GLU A 47 -2.64 -15.26 -6.36
N ALA A 48 -3.47 -14.23 -6.49
CA ALA A 48 -4.77 -14.34 -7.16
C ALA A 48 -4.60 -14.67 -8.65
N ASN A 49 -3.64 -14.03 -9.33
CA ASN A 49 -3.35 -14.26 -10.74
C ASN A 49 -2.82 -15.68 -10.99
N ASP A 50 -1.88 -16.14 -10.15
CA ASP A 50 -1.35 -17.50 -10.19
C ASP A 50 -2.47 -18.55 -10.03
N ARG A 51 -3.41 -18.29 -9.12
CA ARG A 51 -4.59 -19.16 -8.97
C ARG A 51 -5.50 -19.14 -10.19
N CYS A 52 -5.81 -17.96 -10.75
CA CYS A 52 -6.62 -17.85 -11.96
C CYS A 52 -5.98 -18.59 -13.14
N HIS A 53 -4.68 -18.45 -13.34
CA HIS A 53 -3.94 -19.16 -14.38
C HIS A 53 -4.02 -20.68 -14.22
N ARG A 54 -3.87 -21.21 -13.00
CA ARG A 54 -4.03 -22.66 -12.73
C ARG A 54 -5.45 -23.15 -12.98
N GLU A 55 -6.45 -22.30 -12.75
CA GLU A 55 -7.87 -22.58 -12.98
C GLU A 55 -8.32 -22.29 -14.43
N GLN A 56 -7.42 -21.89 -15.34
CA GLN A 56 -7.70 -21.50 -16.73
C GLN A 56 -8.77 -20.39 -16.85
N ARG A 57 -8.74 -19.42 -15.92
CA ARG A 57 -9.62 -18.24 -15.91
C ARG A 57 -8.89 -16.99 -16.38
#